data_AF-A0A3D5SHU9-F1
#
_entry.id   AF-A0A3D5SHU9-F1
#
_cell.length_a   1.000
_cell.length_b   1.000
_cell.length_c   1.000
_cell.angle_alpha   90.00
_cell.angle_beta   90.00
_cell.angle_gamma   90.00
#
_symmetry.space_group_name_H-M   'P 1'
#
loop_
_entity.id
_entity.type
_entity.pdbx_description
1 polymer ?
#
loop_
_entity_poly.entity_id
_entity_poly.type
_entity_poly.pdbx_seq_one_letter_code
_entity_poly.pdbx_strand_id
1 'polypeptide(L)'
;MIWLGVVSHWVLDFVSHRPDMPLYPGGPRLGLGLWNSTLATVVVEALMYAIGVWIYLRITRAKDGIGKWGLLSFVVVLAVLYVANIFSPPPPSVKMMVIVAIPLTWLLILWTWWADRHREVR
;
A
#
# COMPACT_ATOMS: atom_id res chain seq x y z
N MET A 1 -18.89 8.18 7.00
CA MET A 1 -17.49 7.84 6.67
C MET A 1 -17.37 6.65 5.72
N ILE A 2 -18.12 5.55 5.89
CA ILE A 2 -18.09 4.39 4.97
C ILE A 2 -18.35 4.78 3.50
N TRP A 3 -19.37 5.60 3.24
CA TRP A 3 -19.69 6.07 1.88
C TRP A 3 -18.58 6.82 1.16
N LEU A 4 -17.81 7.65 1.87
CA LEU A 4 -16.67 8.37 1.29
C LEU A 4 -15.60 7.38 0.84
N GLY A 5 -15.33 6.35 1.64
CA GLY A 5 -14.38 5.29 1.29
C GLY A 5 -14.82 4.48 0.07
N VAL A 6 -16.10 4.11 -0.01
CA VAL A 6 -16.65 3.36 -1.16
C VAL A 6 -16.52 4.18 -2.45
N VAL A 7 -16.93 5.45 -2.43
CA VAL A 7 -16.87 6.33 -3.61
C VAL A 7 -15.42 6.63 -4.00
N SER A 8 -14.55 6.96 -3.04
CA SER A 8 -13.14 7.22 -3.33
C SER A 8 -12.45 5.98 -3.89
N HIS A 9 -12.76 4.80 -3.35
CA HIS A 9 -12.20 3.55 -3.83
C HIS A 9 -12.60 3.29 -5.29
N TRP A 10 -13.89 3.41 -5.62
CA TRP A 10 -14.37 3.22 -6.99
C TRP A 10 -13.70 4.20 -7.98
N VAL A 11 -13.50 5.47 -7.58
CA VAL A 11 -12.81 6.47 -8.43
C VAL A 11 -11.34 6.09 -8.65
N LEU A 12 -10.65 5.64 -7.60
CA LEU A 12 -9.26 5.19 -7.71
C LEU A 12 -9.14 3.92 -8.56
N ASP A 13 -10.11 3.01 -8.45
CA ASP A 13 -10.19 1.83 -9.31
C ASP A 13 -10.39 2.24 -10.76
N PHE A 14 -11.30 3.18 -11.05
CA PHE A 14 -11.51 3.68 -12.40
C PHE A 14 -10.24 4.27 -13.04
N VAL A 15 -9.40 4.96 -12.27
CA VAL A 15 -8.11 5.45 -12.77
C VAL A 15 -7.12 4.29 -13.02
N SER A 16 -7.11 3.32 -12.11
CA SER A 16 -6.09 2.27 -12.07
C SER A 16 -6.33 1.15 -13.09
N HIS A 17 -7.57 0.67 -13.12
CA HIS A 17 -7.99 -0.46 -13.91
C HIS A 17 -8.00 -0.15 -15.40
N ARG A 18 -7.66 -1.17 -16.19
CA ARG A 18 -8.02 -1.25 -17.61
C ARG A 18 -9.55 -1.27 -17.75
N PRO A 19 -10.13 -1.15 -18.96
CA PRO A 19 -11.59 -1.20 -19.17
C PRO A 19 -12.24 -2.55 -18.82
N ASP A 20 -12.19 -2.94 -17.55
CA ASP A 20 -12.68 -4.19 -16.97
C ASP A 20 -13.70 -3.98 -15.85
N MET A 21 -13.94 -2.74 -15.40
CA MET A 21 -14.92 -2.43 -14.36
C MET A 21 -16.33 -2.21 -14.93
N PRO A 22 -17.31 -3.11 -14.71
CA PRO A 22 -18.68 -2.88 -15.16
C PRO A 22 -19.37 -1.79 -14.31
N LEU A 23 -20.01 -0.82 -14.95
CA LEU A 23 -20.78 0.22 -14.23
C LEU A 23 -22.02 -0.36 -13.52
N TYR A 24 -22.66 -1.35 -14.16
CA TYR A 24 -23.75 -2.16 -13.63
C TYR A 24 -23.69 -3.55 -14.29
N PRO A 25 -24.34 -4.58 -13.73
CA PRO A 25 -24.35 -5.92 -14.33
C PRO A 25 -24.82 -5.89 -15.79
N GLY A 26 -23.95 -6.30 -16.72
CA GLY A 26 -24.21 -6.26 -18.17
C GLY A 26 -24.00 -4.90 -18.86
N GLY A 27 -23.54 -3.88 -18.13
CA GLY A 27 -23.27 -2.54 -18.65
C GLY A 27 -21.89 -2.34 -19.28
N PRO A 28 -21.58 -1.10 -19.70
CA PRO A 28 -20.27 -0.76 -20.25
C PRO A 28 -19.16 -0.93 -19.21
N ARG A 29 -17.95 -1.30 -19.67
CA ARG A 29 -16.76 -1.44 -18.84
C ARG A 29 -15.94 -0.15 -18.88
N LEU A 30 -15.51 0.29 -17.70
CA LEU A 30 -14.83 1.56 -17.47
C LEU A 30 -13.42 1.29 -16.94
N GLY A 31 -12.50 2.23 -17.18
CA GLY A 31 -11.11 2.19 -16.70
C GLY A 31 -10.17 3.04 -17.57
N LEU A 32 -9.30 3.84 -16.95
CA LEU A 32 -8.29 4.66 -17.65
C LEU A 32 -6.99 3.89 -17.93
N GLY A 33 -6.75 2.78 -17.23
CA GLY A 33 -5.69 1.84 -17.53
C GLY A 33 -4.29 2.23 -17.05
N LEU A 34 -4.13 2.85 -15.88
CA LEU A 34 -2.81 3.11 -15.28
C LEU A 34 -1.93 1.85 -15.26
N TRP A 35 -2.51 0.71 -14.91
CA TRP A 35 -1.80 -0.58 -14.83
C TRP A 35 -1.32 -1.12 -16.19
N ASN A 36 -1.73 -0.53 -17.32
CA ASN A 36 -1.14 -0.85 -18.61
C ASN A 36 0.30 -0.32 -18.75
N SER A 37 0.72 0.63 -17.90
CA SER A 37 2.08 1.17 -17.86
C SER A 37 2.72 0.90 -16.51
N THR A 38 3.67 -0.05 -16.48
CA THR A 38 4.45 -0.37 -15.27
C THR A 38 5.16 0.86 -14.72
N LEU A 39 5.77 1.68 -15.59
CA LEU A 39 6.47 2.90 -15.16
C LEU A 39 5.52 3.90 -14.50
N ALA A 40 4.36 4.17 -15.11
CA ALA A 40 3.40 5.12 -14.56
C ALA A 40 2.85 4.64 -13.21
N THR A 41 2.55 3.34 -13.10
CA THR A 41 2.10 2.70 -11.86
C THR A 41 3.15 2.87 -10.76
N VAL A 42 4.41 2.53 -11.04
CA VAL A 42 5.52 2.65 -10.08
C VAL A 42 5.73 4.09 -9.63
N VAL A 43 5.66 5.06 -10.54
CA VAL A 43 5.79 6.49 -10.18
C VAL A 43 4.68 6.91 -9.23
N VAL A 44 3.43 6.60 -9.53
CA VAL A 44 2.28 6.97 -8.69
C VAL A 44 2.37 6.32 -7.32
N GLU A 45 2.62 5.01 -7.26
CA GLU A 45 2.70 4.25 -6.01
C GLU A 45 3.89 4.71 -5.13
N ALA A 46 5.06 4.95 -5.74
CA ALA A 46 6.23 5.45 -5.03
C ALA A 46 6.01 6.87 -4.49
N LEU A 47 5.34 7.75 -5.24
CA LEU A 47 4.99 9.10 -4.77
C LEU A 47 4.00 9.03 -3.60
N MET A 48 2.95 8.22 -3.70
CA MET A 48 1.98 8.02 -2.61
C MET A 48 2.66 7.50 -1.35
N TYR A 49 3.55 6.51 -1.51
CA TYR A 49 4.35 5.97 -0.41
C TYR A 49 5.24 7.04 0.23
N ALA A 50 5.99 7.80 -0.56
CA ALA A 50 6.87 8.86 -0.08
C ALA A 50 6.09 9.99 0.62
N ILE A 51 4.95 10.38 0.07
CA ILE A 51 4.05 11.38 0.67
C ILE A 51 3.52 10.88 2.02
N GLY A 52 3.08 9.62 2.11
CA GLY A 52 2.61 9.02 3.36
C GLY A 52 3.69 9.04 4.45
N VAL A 53 4.91 8.62 4.11
CA VAL A 53 6.07 8.66 5.02
C VAL A 53 6.38 10.10 5.42
N TRP A 54 6.37 11.04 4.48
CA TRP A 54 6.62 12.46 4.74
C TRP A 54 5.58 13.05 5.70
N ILE A 55 4.27 12.84 5.44
CA ILE A 55 3.19 13.31 6.32
C ILE A 55 3.38 12.78 7.74
N TYR A 56 3.61 11.46 7.88
CA TYR A 56 3.77 10.83 9.19
C TYR A 56 5.00 11.37 9.94
N LEU A 57 6.14 11.54 9.26
CA LEU A 57 7.34 12.13 9.85
C LEU A 57 7.19 13.61 10.20
N ARG A 58 6.34 14.35 9.49
CA ARG A 58 6.05 15.77 9.79
C ARG A 58 5.21 15.93 11.05
N ILE A 59 4.29 15.01 11.30
CA ILE A 59 3.35 15.07 12.43
C ILE A 59 3.91 14.38 13.69
N THR A 60 4.81 13.41 13.54
CA THR A 60 5.36 12.66 14.68
C THR A 60 6.85 12.93 14.94
N ARG A 61 7.29 12.70 16.18
CA ARG A 61 8.70 12.62 16.56
C ARG A 61 8.98 11.31 17.32
N ALA A 62 10.21 10.82 17.23
CA ALA A 62 10.63 9.64 17.98
C ALA A 62 10.89 10.02 19.44
N LYS A 63 10.39 9.20 20.37
CA LYS A 63 10.66 9.35 21.82
C LYS A 63 12.07 8.83 22.17
N ASP A 64 12.54 7.84 21.43
CA ASP A 64 13.80 7.15 21.66
C ASP A 64 14.40 6.59 20.36
N GLY A 65 15.50 5.83 20.48
CA GLY A 65 16.14 5.16 19.35
C GLY A 65 15.26 4.11 18.68
N ILE A 66 14.35 3.45 19.44
CA ILE A 66 13.44 2.43 18.91
C ILE A 66 12.46 3.07 17.93
N GLY A 67 11.83 4.19 18.31
CA GLY A 67 10.89 4.91 17.43
C GLY A 67 11.53 5.45 16.16
N LYS A 68 12.85 5.72 16.16
CA LYS A 68 13.61 6.13 14.98
C LYS A 68 13.93 4.94 14.08
N TRP A 69 14.61 3.93 14.63
CA TRP A 69 15.09 2.79 13.85
C TRP A 69 13.98 1.82 13.47
N GLY A 70 12.97 1.63 14.32
CA GLY A 70 11.80 0.80 14.07
C GLY A 70 10.98 1.31 12.88
N LEU A 71 10.75 2.62 12.78
CA LEU A 71 10.08 3.21 11.62
C LEU A 71 10.97 3.16 10.37
N LEU A 72 12.26 3.53 10.48
CA LEU A 72 13.15 3.53 9.32
C LEU A 72 13.28 2.14 8.70
N SER A 73 13.48 1.12 9.53
CA SER A 73 13.58 -0.26 9.09
C SER A 73 12.26 -0.74 8.47
N PHE A 74 11.11 -0.40 9.05
CA PHE A 74 9.81 -0.70 8.47
C PHE A 74 9.63 -0.08 7.07
N VAL A 75 9.96 1.21 6.92
CA VAL A 75 9.93 1.95 5.65
C VAL A 75 10.82 1.23 4.62
N VAL A 76 12.10 1.00 4.95
CA VAL A 76 13.04 0.33 4.03
C VAL A 76 12.55 -1.07 3.65
N VAL A 77 12.07 -1.87 4.61
CA VAL A 77 11.56 -3.22 4.33
C VAL A 77 10.36 -3.18 3.40
N LEU A 78 9.40 -2.27 3.59
CA LEU A 78 8.28 -2.13 2.66
C LEU A 78 8.73 -1.77 1.25
N ALA A 79 9.70 -0.85 1.11
CA ALA A 79 10.23 -0.48 -0.21
C ALA A 79 10.92 -1.69 -0.88
N VAL A 80 11.68 -2.47 -0.12
CA VAL A 80 12.32 -3.70 -0.63
C VAL A 80 11.28 -4.74 -1.03
N LEU A 81 10.24 -4.97 -0.21
CA LEU A 81 9.16 -5.90 -0.52
C LEU A 81 8.38 -5.47 -1.77
N TYR A 82 8.18 -4.16 -1.96
CA TYR A 82 7.55 -3.60 -3.16
C TYR A 82 8.39 -3.87 -4.42
N VAL A 83 9.70 -3.58 -4.37
CA VAL A 83 10.61 -3.89 -5.47
C VAL A 83 10.64 -5.39 -5.76
N ALA A 84 10.72 -6.23 -4.71
CA ALA A 84 10.67 -7.67 -4.85
C ALA A 84 9.36 -8.15 -5.50
N ASN A 85 8.23 -7.52 -5.16
CA ASN A 85 6.92 -7.83 -5.73
C ASN A 85 6.88 -7.58 -7.26
N ILE A 86 7.49 -6.50 -7.74
CA ILE A 86 7.56 -6.19 -9.18
C ILE A 86 8.29 -7.30 -9.96
N PHE A 87 9.34 -7.88 -9.37
CA PHE A 87 10.19 -8.87 -10.03
C PHE A 87 9.87 -10.33 -9.67
N SER A 88 8.89 -10.58 -8.80
CA SER A 88 8.52 -11.93 -8.37
C SER A 88 7.40 -12.49 -9.22
N PRO A 89 7.42 -13.80 -9.54
CA PRO A 89 6.26 -14.44 -10.16
C PRO A 89 5.05 -14.41 -9.21
N PRO A 90 3.82 -14.42 -9.73
CA PRO A 90 2.63 -14.51 -8.90
C PRO A 90 2.63 -15.82 -8.09
N PRO A 91 1.98 -15.84 -6.91
CA PRO A 91 1.88 -17.06 -6.11
C PRO A 91 1.31 -18.24 -6.91
N PRO A 92 1.89 -19.45 -6.80
CA PRO A 92 1.51 -20.60 -7.62
C PRO A 92 0.11 -21.16 -7.27
N SER A 93 -0.48 -20.74 -6.14
CA SER A 93 -1.84 -21.10 -5.77
C SER A 93 -2.41 -20.11 -4.75
N VAL A 94 -3.74 -20.05 -4.67
CA VAL A 94 -4.47 -19.29 -3.64
C VAL A 94 -4.04 -19.73 -2.23
N LYS A 95 -3.85 -21.05 -2.03
CA LYS A 95 -3.39 -21.58 -0.74
C LYS A 95 -2.04 -21.00 -0.33
N MET A 96 -1.07 -20.94 -1.26
CA MET A 96 0.23 -20.34 -0.99
C MET A 96 0.14 -18.84 -0.75
N MET A 97 -0.71 -18.13 -1.51
CA MET A 97 -0.96 -16.71 -1.29
C MET A 97 -1.45 -16.46 0.14
N VAL A 98 -2.43 -17.23 0.63
CA VAL A 98 -2.99 -17.08 1.98
C VAL A 98 -1.97 -17.38 3.08
N ILE A 99 -1.21 -18.48 2.92
CA ILE A 99 -0.18 -18.90 3.89
C ILE A 99 0.90 -17.83 4.06
N VAL A 100 1.24 -17.09 3.00
CA VAL A 100 2.26 -16.03 3.05
C VAL A 100 1.66 -14.69 3.46
N ALA A 101 0.55 -14.28 2.84
CA ALA A 101 0.00 -12.94 3.00
C ALA A 101 -0.54 -12.69 4.40
N ILE A 102 -1.24 -13.64 5.02
CA ILE A 102 -1.83 -13.44 6.35
C ILE A 102 -0.74 -13.22 7.42
N PRO A 103 0.26 -14.11 7.59
CA PRO A 103 1.29 -13.90 8.61
C PRO A 103 2.13 -12.66 8.35
N LEU A 104 2.50 -12.40 7.09
CA LEU A 104 3.27 -11.20 6.73
C LEU A 104 2.49 -9.94 7.07
N THR A 105 1.19 -9.90 6.79
CA THR A 105 0.34 -8.75 7.13
C THR A 105 0.29 -8.52 8.63
N TRP A 106 0.09 -9.58 9.44
CA TRP A 106 0.12 -9.45 10.90
C TRP A 106 1.48 -9.00 11.42
N LEU A 107 2.59 -9.50 10.86
CA LEU A 107 3.93 -9.05 11.20
C LEU A 107 4.10 -7.55 10.93
N LEU A 108 3.69 -7.06 9.76
CA LEU A 108 3.79 -5.64 9.40
C LEU A 108 2.91 -4.74 10.29
N ILE A 109 1.71 -5.18 10.64
CA ILE A 109 0.82 -4.46 11.56
C ILE A 109 1.43 -4.38 12.96
N LEU A 110 1.91 -5.51 13.50
CA LEU A 110 2.50 -5.53 14.84
C LEU A 110 3.80 -4.72 14.90
N TRP A 111 4.62 -4.76 13.85
CA TRP A 111 5.81 -3.94 13.73
C TRP A 111 5.47 -2.46 13.73
N THR A 112 4.57 -2.00 12.85
CA THR A 112 4.19 -0.59 12.78
C THR A 112 3.59 -0.09 14.09
N TRP A 113 2.72 -0.88 14.71
CA TRP A 113 2.17 -0.56 16.02
C TRP A 113 3.26 -0.41 17.09
N TRP A 114 4.23 -1.32 17.13
CA TRP A 114 5.36 -1.23 18.06
C TRP A 114 6.21 0.01 17.79
N ALA A 115 6.57 0.27 16.53
CA ALA A 115 7.34 1.44 16.16
C ALA A 115 6.62 2.76 16.51
N ASP A 116 5.30 2.81 16.28
CA ASP A 116 4.44 3.98 16.56
C ASP A 116 4.30 4.25 18.07
N ARG A 117 4.25 3.21 18.92
CA ARG A 117 4.23 3.37 20.39
C ARG A 117 5.44 4.14 20.93
N HIS A 118 6.58 4.02 20.25
CA HIS A 118 7.83 4.74 20.54
C HIS A 118 7.90 6.12 19.85
N ARG A 119 6.79 6.61 19.31
CA ARG A 119 6.64 7.94 18.71
C ARG A 119 5.49 8.70 19.36
N GLU A 120 5.50 10.01 19.21
CA GLU A 120 4.44 10.90 19.67
C GLU A 120 4.16 11.98 18.64
N VAL A 121 2.94 12.51 18.69
CA VAL A 121 2.57 13.71 17.94
C VAL A 121 3.41 14.88 18.44
N ARG A 122 3.92 15.67 17.50
CA ARG A 122 4.74 16.85 17.79
C ARG A 122 3.95 17.97 18.45
#